data_AF-A0A523J465-F1
#
_entry.id   AF-A0A523J465-F1
#
_cell.length_a   1.000
_cell.length_b   1.000
_cell.length_c   1.000
_cell.angle_alpha   90.00
_cell.angle_beta   90.00
_cell.angle_gamma   90.00
#
_symmetry.space_group_name_H-M   'P 1'
#
loop_
_entity.id
_entity.type
_entity.pdbx_description
1 polymer ?
#
loop_
_entity_poly.entity_id
_entity_poly.type
_entity_poly.pdbx_seq_one_letter_code
_entity_poly.pdbx_strand_id
1 'polypeptide(L)'
;NQLFNLSRLAPQIVQKRWAKLNSFEQTSFLNALRESIKNKLKQELRSSNANTEKFEFKKKEIKENFATLRYDMNKKNKAIELVLYLLKDEEGNWKITNMKFGKNSLLRYYYGYCDNLLKKYSMPYLIGELGDYGYIELENFEASDVDKLPKRWTWKAKDNKKNKPYYVKEEDGNKYLAAKDHGESVIIGKNIKWNLKKYPYVSFRWRVHKIPEGADERFNKKIDSAAGIYFVFKKKLGFIPESVKYVWSSTLPVGSAMLRSGIGKPWMVVADSGKEHLGEWRTYVFNAYEAYRKTFGGKPPDTPVGVGILSDANSMRKVNKDAVAYADYDDIRALKHADADSGVKERLKAE
;
A
#
# COMPACT_ATOMS: atom_id res chain seq x y z
N ASN A 1 20.61 -16.15 6.72
CA ASN A 1 19.51 -15.75 5.81
C ASN A 1 18.94 -16.91 4.98
N GLN A 2 19.74 -17.85 4.48
CA GLN A 2 19.25 -19.04 3.74
C GLN A 2 18.88 -20.25 4.63
N LEU A 3 18.97 -20.10 5.96
CA LEU A 3 18.77 -21.18 6.92
C LEU A 3 17.30 -21.46 7.22
N PHE A 4 16.41 -20.48 7.08
CA PHE A 4 14.99 -20.67 7.34
C PHE A 4 14.25 -21.14 6.09
N ASN A 5 13.38 -22.15 6.23
CA ASN A 5 12.45 -22.54 5.20
C ASN A 5 11.21 -21.62 5.25
N LEU A 6 11.34 -20.42 4.68
CA LEU A 6 10.27 -19.42 4.71
C LEU A 6 9.07 -19.81 3.85
N SER A 7 9.26 -20.54 2.75
CA SER A 7 8.18 -21.04 1.90
C SER A 7 7.29 -22.05 2.64
N ARG A 8 7.84 -22.79 3.62
CA ARG A 8 7.05 -23.65 4.51
C ARG A 8 6.44 -22.89 5.70
N LEU A 9 7.14 -21.90 6.23
CA LEU A 9 6.69 -21.12 7.39
C LEU A 9 5.54 -20.16 7.04
N ALA A 10 5.64 -19.45 5.92
CA ALA A 10 4.68 -18.42 5.54
C ALA A 10 3.23 -18.93 5.42
N PRO A 11 2.95 -20.08 4.75
CA PRO A 11 1.61 -20.66 4.71
C PRO A 11 1.04 -20.99 6.08
N GLN A 12 1.87 -21.40 7.04
CA GLN A 12 1.42 -21.67 8.42
C GLN A 12 1.10 -20.38 9.18
N ILE A 13 1.84 -19.30 8.92
CA ILE A 13 1.68 -17.99 9.57
C ILE A 13 0.41 -17.28 9.11
N VAL A 14 0.14 -17.24 7.80
CA VAL A 14 -1.05 -16.52 7.26
C VAL A 14 -2.19 -17.44 6.83
N GLN A 15 -2.02 -18.77 6.97
CA GLN A 15 -3.02 -19.81 6.75
C GLN A 15 -3.73 -19.67 5.39
N LYS A 16 -5.08 -19.76 5.39
CA LYS A 16 -5.94 -19.67 4.20
C LYS A 16 -5.72 -18.42 3.34
N ARG A 17 -5.07 -17.39 3.89
CA ARG A 17 -4.75 -16.15 3.16
C ARG A 17 -3.57 -16.33 2.21
N TRP A 18 -2.67 -17.29 2.46
CA TRP A 18 -1.52 -17.58 1.59
C TRP A 18 -1.95 -17.92 0.17
N ALA A 19 -2.91 -18.83 0.02
CA ALA A 19 -3.44 -19.28 -1.27
C ALA A 19 -4.16 -18.19 -2.08
N LYS A 20 -4.47 -17.03 -1.46
CA LYS A 20 -5.08 -15.88 -2.14
C LYS A 20 -4.04 -14.91 -2.71
N LEU A 21 -2.77 -15.04 -2.31
CA LEU A 21 -1.67 -14.20 -2.78
C LEU A 21 -1.13 -14.73 -4.10
N ASN A 22 -0.86 -13.83 -5.04
CA ASN A 22 -0.11 -14.18 -6.25
C ASN A 22 1.40 -14.27 -5.95
N SER A 23 2.20 -14.68 -6.94
CA SER A 23 3.66 -14.85 -6.80
C SER A 23 4.38 -13.58 -6.33
N PHE A 24 4.03 -12.41 -6.88
CA PHE A 24 4.62 -11.13 -6.48
C PHE A 24 4.34 -10.80 -5.00
N GLU A 25 3.10 -10.99 -4.55
CA GLU A 25 2.70 -10.76 -3.16
C GLU A 25 3.31 -11.77 -2.20
N GLN A 26 3.42 -13.04 -2.59
CA GLN A 26 4.11 -14.07 -1.82
C GLN A 26 5.58 -13.72 -1.63
N THR A 27 6.27 -13.30 -2.69
CA THR A 27 7.66 -12.84 -2.63
C THR A 27 7.82 -11.63 -1.70
N SER A 28 6.93 -10.64 -1.82
CA SER A 28 6.92 -9.45 -0.96
C SER A 28 6.74 -9.82 0.51
N PHE A 29 5.81 -10.73 0.82
CA PHE A 29 5.60 -11.24 2.18
C PHE A 29 6.81 -12.02 2.70
N LEU A 30 7.41 -12.90 1.89
CA LEU A 30 8.58 -13.69 2.28
C LEU A 30 9.78 -12.79 2.59
N ASN A 31 10.01 -11.76 1.78
CA ASN A 31 11.07 -10.78 2.02
C ASN A 31 10.83 -10.00 3.33
N ALA A 32 9.60 -9.53 3.55
CA ALA A 32 9.25 -8.83 4.78
C ALA A 32 9.36 -9.72 6.03
N LEU A 33 8.88 -10.96 5.96
CA LEU A 33 9.01 -11.94 7.04
C LEU A 33 10.47 -12.26 7.33
N ARG A 34 11.33 -12.37 6.31
CA ARG A 34 12.76 -12.60 6.47
C ARG A 34 13.42 -11.49 7.26
N GLU A 35 13.18 -10.24 6.89
CA GLU A 35 13.74 -9.08 7.61
C GLU A 35 13.17 -8.99 9.02
N SER A 36 11.88 -9.26 9.20
CA SER A 36 11.26 -9.31 10.52
C SER A 36 11.94 -10.33 11.43
N ILE A 37 12.14 -11.57 10.94
CA ILE A 37 12.79 -12.64 11.71
C ILE A 37 14.19 -12.20 12.07
N LYS A 38 14.98 -11.74 11.10
CA LYS A 38 16.35 -11.24 11.32
C LYS A 38 16.41 -10.15 12.39
N ASN A 39 15.52 -9.16 12.35
CA ASN A 39 15.45 -8.08 13.34
C ASN A 39 15.04 -8.61 14.71
N LYS A 40 14.07 -9.53 14.77
CA LYS A 40 13.69 -10.19 16.01
C LYS A 40 14.85 -10.99 16.60
N LEU A 41 15.57 -11.79 15.81
CA LEU A 41 16.75 -12.51 16.28
C LEU A 41 17.80 -11.55 16.83
N LYS A 42 18.10 -10.46 16.12
CA LYS A 42 19.01 -9.43 16.63
C LYS A 42 18.54 -8.88 17.97
N GLN A 43 17.26 -8.63 18.17
CA GLN A 43 16.73 -8.15 19.44
C GLN A 43 16.79 -9.21 20.55
N GLU A 44 16.47 -10.46 20.21
CA GLU A 44 16.45 -11.57 21.18
C GLU A 44 17.87 -11.96 21.62
N LEU A 45 18.87 -11.75 20.75
CA LEU A 45 20.29 -12.12 20.94
C LEU A 45 21.20 -10.91 21.25
N ARG A 46 20.68 -9.67 21.27
CA ARG A 46 21.47 -8.47 21.62
C ARG A 46 21.72 -8.43 23.13
N SER A 47 23.00 -8.42 23.52
CA SER A 47 23.44 -8.13 24.88
C SER A 47 23.48 -6.61 25.13
N SER A 48 23.35 -6.22 26.41
CA SER A 48 23.52 -4.83 26.85
C SER A 48 24.97 -4.38 26.93
N ASN A 49 25.96 -5.25 26.66
CA ASN A 49 27.37 -4.92 26.44
C ASN A 49 28.14 -6.18 25.97
N ALA A 50 29.27 -5.96 25.32
CA ALA A 50 30.10 -6.88 24.53
C ALA A 50 30.24 -8.36 24.98
N ASN A 51 30.42 -9.21 23.96
CA ASN A 51 30.99 -10.56 23.92
C ASN A 51 30.23 -11.73 24.59
N THR A 52 29.60 -12.49 23.70
CA THR A 52 29.26 -13.92 23.76
C THR A 52 28.12 -14.31 24.71
N GLU A 53 26.89 -14.31 24.19
CA GLU A 53 25.99 -15.40 24.57
C GLU A 53 26.71 -16.70 24.18
N LYS A 54 27.28 -17.41 25.16
CA LYS A 54 27.78 -18.76 24.94
C LYS A 54 26.56 -19.64 24.69
N PHE A 55 26.34 -19.98 23.43
CA PHE A 55 25.44 -21.07 23.07
C PHE A 55 26.16 -22.37 23.43
N GLU A 56 25.71 -23.02 24.49
CA GLU A 56 26.23 -24.33 24.87
C GLU A 56 25.36 -25.40 24.20
N PHE A 57 25.92 -26.12 23.23
CA PHE A 57 25.20 -27.23 22.60
C PHE A 57 24.87 -28.30 23.63
N LYS A 58 23.59 -28.70 23.70
CA LYS A 58 23.12 -29.73 24.64
C LYS A 58 22.89 -31.07 23.96
N LYS A 59 22.07 -31.07 22.91
CA LYS A 59 21.67 -32.33 22.25
C LYS A 59 21.24 -32.08 20.82
N LYS A 60 21.48 -33.09 19.97
CA LYS A 60 20.84 -33.23 18.67
C LYS A 60 20.04 -34.52 18.59
N GLU A 61 18.93 -34.47 17.88
CA GLU A 61 18.16 -35.63 17.45
C GLU A 61 18.01 -35.52 15.94
N ILE A 62 18.45 -36.53 15.18
CA ILE A 62 18.40 -36.53 13.72
C ILE A 62 17.68 -37.78 13.27
N LYS A 63 16.64 -37.59 12.46
CA LYS A 63 15.92 -38.61 11.69
C LYS A 63 16.10 -38.31 10.21
N GLU A 64 15.58 -39.17 9.34
CA GLU A 64 15.74 -39.07 7.89
C GLU A 64 15.43 -37.66 7.32
N ASN A 65 14.28 -37.09 7.73
CA ASN A 65 13.77 -35.81 7.21
C ASN A 65 13.51 -34.76 8.30
N PHE A 66 13.82 -35.06 9.56
CA PHE A 66 13.59 -34.17 10.70
C PHE A 66 14.78 -34.16 11.64
N ALA A 67 15.17 -32.97 12.10
CA ALA A 67 16.17 -32.82 13.13
C ALA A 67 15.77 -31.78 14.16
N THR A 68 16.22 -31.98 15.40
CA THR A 68 16.11 -31.01 16.48
C THR A 68 17.49 -30.74 17.06
N LEU A 69 17.84 -29.47 17.22
CA LEU A 69 19.07 -29.03 17.89
C LEU A 69 18.70 -28.22 19.13
N ARG A 70 19.32 -28.51 20.27
CA ARG A 70 19.08 -27.84 21.55
C ARG A 70 20.37 -27.20 22.04
N TYR A 71 20.25 -25.95 22.49
CA TYR A 71 21.34 -25.16 23.07
C TYR A 71 20.86 -24.52 24.36
N ASP A 72 21.72 -24.43 25.35
CA ASP A 72 21.53 -23.50 26.46
C ASP A 72 22.13 -22.15 26.10
N MET A 73 21.43 -21.08 26.47
CA MET A 73 21.90 -19.72 26.30
C MET A 73 21.61 -18.90 27.56
N ASN A 74 22.54 -18.02 27.92
CA ASN A 74 22.34 -17.07 29.00
C ASN A 74 21.90 -15.73 28.42
N LYS A 75 20.65 -15.36 28.69
CA LYS A 75 20.06 -14.09 28.26
C LYS A 75 19.70 -13.24 29.47
N LYS A 76 20.34 -12.07 29.61
CA LYS A 76 20.11 -11.15 30.75
C LYS A 76 20.18 -11.87 32.11
N ASN A 77 21.22 -12.67 32.31
CA ASN A 77 21.44 -13.50 33.51
C ASN A 77 20.34 -14.55 33.79
N LYS A 78 19.57 -14.96 32.77
CA LYS A 78 18.66 -16.10 32.84
C LYS A 78 19.06 -17.17 31.84
N ALA A 79 19.20 -18.41 32.32
CA ALA A 79 19.35 -19.57 31.46
C ALA A 79 18.05 -19.81 30.69
N ILE A 80 18.15 -19.92 29.36
CA ILE A 80 17.04 -20.18 28.45
C ILE A 80 17.47 -21.28 27.49
N GLU A 81 16.58 -22.24 27.23
CA GLU A 81 16.79 -23.24 26.18
C GLU A 81 16.42 -22.65 24.80
N LEU A 82 17.33 -22.74 23.84
CA LEU A 82 17.08 -22.52 22.43
C LEU A 82 16.88 -23.87 21.74
N VAL A 83 15.73 -24.03 21.08
CA VAL A 83 15.43 -25.24 20.30
C VAL A 83 15.22 -24.87 18.84
N LEU A 84 16.02 -25.47 17.95
CA LEU A 84 15.87 -25.38 16.49
C LEU A 84 15.17 -26.63 15.98
N TYR A 85 14.11 -26.45 15.19
CA TYR A 85 13.43 -27.53 14.48
C TYR A 85 13.78 -27.43 12.99
N LEU A 86 14.30 -28.51 12.42
CA LEU A 86 14.77 -28.55 11.05
C LEU A 86 14.08 -29.64 10.25
N LEU A 87 13.84 -29.37 8.97
CA LEU A 87 13.45 -30.35 7.96
C LEU A 87 14.38 -30.20 6.76
N LYS A 88 14.53 -31.27 5.96
CA LYS A 88 15.15 -31.16 4.65
C LYS A 88 14.20 -30.43 3.68
N ASP A 89 14.76 -29.57 2.83
CA ASP A 89 14.04 -29.05 1.66
C ASP A 89 14.11 -30.04 0.48
N GLU A 90 13.57 -29.64 -0.67
CA GLU A 90 13.51 -30.47 -1.89
C GLU A 90 14.91 -30.85 -2.42
N GLU A 91 15.93 -30.06 -2.08
CA GLU A 91 17.34 -30.30 -2.44
C GLU A 91 18.07 -31.14 -1.37
N GLY A 92 17.38 -31.57 -0.31
CA GLY A 92 17.96 -32.34 0.79
C GLY A 92 18.72 -31.51 1.83
N ASN A 93 18.69 -30.17 1.74
CA ASN A 93 19.38 -29.27 2.65
C ASN A 93 18.59 -29.08 3.95
N TRP A 94 19.26 -29.14 5.10
CA TRP A 94 18.62 -28.86 6.39
C TRP A 94 18.23 -27.38 6.51
N LYS A 95 16.94 -27.12 6.70
CA LYS A 95 16.39 -25.78 6.92
C LYS A 95 15.60 -25.70 8.22
N ILE A 96 15.78 -24.60 8.94
CA ILE A 96 15.01 -24.25 10.14
C ILE A 96 13.57 -23.98 9.75
N THR A 97 12.64 -24.73 10.33
CA THR A 97 11.20 -24.63 10.11
C THR A 97 10.44 -24.09 11.32
N ASN A 98 11.08 -24.07 12.49
CA ASN A 98 10.62 -23.35 13.67
C ASN A 98 11.79 -23.17 14.63
N MET A 99 11.62 -22.25 15.56
CA MET A 99 12.57 -22.02 16.63
C MET A 99 11.83 -21.64 17.91
N LYS A 100 12.36 -22.08 19.06
CA LYS A 100 11.84 -21.72 20.37
C LYS A 100 12.92 -21.12 21.25
N PHE A 101 12.58 -20.04 21.95
CA PHE A 101 13.35 -19.47 23.05
C PHE A 101 12.58 -19.72 24.34
N GLY A 102 12.99 -20.72 25.12
CA GLY A 102 12.22 -21.25 26.25
C GLY A 102 10.82 -21.66 25.81
N LYS A 103 9.79 -21.02 26.39
CA LYS A 103 8.38 -21.29 26.05
C LYS A 103 7.90 -20.57 24.78
N ASN A 104 8.69 -19.64 24.23
CA ASN A 104 8.26 -18.78 23.12
C ASN A 104 8.63 -19.38 21.76
N SER A 105 7.63 -19.75 20.96
CA SER A 105 7.83 -20.22 19.59
C SER A 105 7.76 -19.07 18.58
N LEU A 106 8.73 -19.03 17.67
CA LEU A 106 8.78 -18.09 16.56
C LEU A 106 7.53 -18.20 15.66
N LEU A 107 7.15 -19.44 15.29
CA LEU A 107 5.95 -19.68 14.50
C LEU A 107 4.68 -19.16 15.19
N ARG A 108 4.50 -19.48 16.49
CA ARG A 108 3.33 -19.01 17.26
C ARG A 108 3.30 -17.49 17.39
N TYR A 109 4.47 -16.87 17.60
CA TYR A 109 4.60 -15.41 17.65
C TYR A 109 4.14 -14.77 16.33
N TYR A 110 4.70 -15.20 15.19
CA TYR A 110 4.34 -14.62 13.89
C TYR A 110 2.91 -14.92 13.50
N TYR A 111 2.40 -16.11 13.80
CA TYR A 111 0.97 -16.41 13.61
C TYR A 111 0.09 -15.39 14.36
N GLY A 112 0.34 -15.19 15.66
CA GLY A 112 -0.44 -14.24 16.48
C GLY A 112 -0.28 -12.79 16.02
N TYR A 113 0.95 -12.36 15.69
CA TYR A 113 1.24 -11.01 15.20
C TYR A 113 0.53 -10.73 13.88
N CYS A 114 0.69 -11.61 12.89
CA CYS A 114 0.09 -11.46 11.57
C CYS A 114 -1.44 -11.52 11.63
N ASP A 115 -2.01 -12.47 12.38
CA ASP A 115 -3.46 -12.59 12.52
C ASP A 115 -4.07 -11.36 13.20
N ASN A 116 -3.41 -10.84 14.24
CA ASN A 116 -3.86 -9.62 14.92
C ASN A 116 -3.90 -8.40 13.98
N LEU A 117 -2.86 -8.20 13.16
CA LEU A 117 -2.84 -7.11 12.19
C LEU A 117 -3.90 -7.28 11.10
N LEU A 118 -4.06 -8.50 10.58
CA LEU A 118 -4.99 -8.81 9.49
C LEU A 118 -6.47 -8.79 9.92
N LYS A 119 -6.78 -8.75 11.23
CA LYS A 119 -8.15 -8.46 11.72
C LYS A 119 -8.59 -7.04 11.41
N LYS A 120 -7.66 -6.08 11.35
CA LYS A 120 -7.96 -4.66 11.22
C LYS A 120 -7.47 -4.04 9.91
N TYR A 121 -6.31 -4.49 9.42
CA TYR A 121 -5.59 -3.87 8.31
C TYR A 121 -5.41 -4.83 7.14
N SER A 122 -4.91 -4.32 6.02
CA SER A 122 -4.72 -5.06 4.78
C SER A 122 -3.45 -5.92 4.79
N MET A 123 -3.35 -6.84 3.82
CA MET A 123 -2.10 -7.61 3.60
C MET A 123 -0.90 -6.69 3.30
N PRO A 124 -1.02 -5.64 2.45
CA PRO A 124 0.07 -4.69 2.29
C PRO A 124 0.52 -4.01 3.59
N TYR A 125 -0.42 -3.67 4.48
CA TYR A 125 -0.06 -3.12 5.80
C TYR A 125 0.78 -4.12 6.61
N LEU A 126 0.37 -5.40 6.64
CA LEU A 126 1.14 -6.45 7.30
C LEU A 126 2.55 -6.57 6.72
N ILE A 127 2.68 -6.55 5.39
CA ILE A 127 3.98 -6.66 4.70
C ILE A 127 4.89 -5.49 5.09
N GLY A 128 4.39 -4.25 5.03
CA GLY A 128 5.19 -3.08 5.42
C GLY A 128 5.61 -3.09 6.89
N GLU A 129 4.72 -3.55 7.80
CA GLU A 129 5.04 -3.67 9.22
C GLU A 129 6.02 -4.80 9.54
N LEU A 130 5.97 -5.93 8.82
CA LEU A 130 6.94 -7.01 8.98
C LEU A 130 8.32 -6.59 8.49
N GLY A 131 8.36 -5.93 7.32
CA GLY A 131 9.59 -5.48 6.70
C GLY A 131 10.23 -4.28 7.39
N ASP A 132 9.47 -3.55 8.23
CA ASP A 132 9.85 -2.26 8.82
C ASP A 132 10.35 -1.27 7.77
N TYR A 133 9.68 -1.23 6.61
CA TYR A 133 10.12 -0.44 5.46
C TYR A 133 9.92 1.07 5.64
N GLY A 134 9.19 1.50 6.67
CA GLY A 134 8.81 2.90 6.84
C GLY A 134 7.69 3.37 5.90
N TYR A 135 7.18 2.49 5.04
CA TYR A 135 6.02 2.73 4.18
C TYR A 135 5.18 1.46 3.97
N ILE A 136 3.95 1.67 3.51
CA ILE A 136 3.02 0.64 3.05
C ILE A 136 2.80 0.83 1.55
N GLU A 137 3.10 -0.19 0.76
CA GLU A 137 2.85 -0.22 -0.68
C GLU A 137 1.35 -0.46 -0.94
N LEU A 138 0.58 0.59 -1.22
CA LEU A 138 -0.86 0.46 -1.43
C LEU A 138 -1.15 -0.09 -2.84
N GLU A 139 -0.40 0.37 -3.84
CA GLU A 139 -0.40 -0.13 -5.21
C GLU A 139 0.86 0.32 -5.97
N ASN A 140 1.51 -0.63 -6.63
CA ASN A 140 2.61 -0.41 -7.58
C ASN A 140 2.41 -1.18 -8.89
N PHE A 141 1.22 -1.77 -9.11
CA PHE A 141 0.79 -2.47 -10.32
C PHE A 141 1.59 -3.72 -10.75
N GLU A 142 2.73 -4.01 -10.12
CA GLU A 142 3.62 -5.15 -10.42
C GLU A 142 2.93 -6.52 -10.42
N ALA A 143 1.95 -6.68 -9.53
CA ALA A 143 1.13 -7.89 -9.41
C ALA A 143 0.20 -8.12 -10.62
N SER A 144 -0.05 -7.10 -11.42
CA SER A 144 -0.99 -7.12 -12.54
C SER A 144 -0.32 -7.55 -13.85
N ASP A 145 -1.17 -7.95 -14.80
CA ASP A 145 -0.72 -8.41 -16.11
C ASP A 145 -0.75 -7.22 -17.09
N VAL A 146 0.27 -7.11 -17.93
CA VAL A 146 0.36 -6.06 -18.96
C VAL A 146 -0.84 -6.17 -19.92
N ASP A 147 -1.32 -5.02 -20.39
CA ASP A 147 -2.48 -4.85 -21.25
C ASP A 147 -3.81 -5.33 -20.66
N LYS A 148 -3.88 -5.48 -19.34
CA LYS A 148 -5.12 -5.81 -18.60
C LYS A 148 -5.50 -4.72 -17.61
N LEU A 149 -6.73 -4.79 -17.13
CA LEU A 149 -7.17 -4.01 -15.98
C LEU A 149 -6.35 -4.41 -14.74
N PRO A 150 -6.05 -3.46 -13.84
CA PRO A 150 -5.26 -3.75 -12.66
C PRO A 150 -5.99 -4.72 -11.72
N LYS A 151 -5.27 -5.70 -11.20
CA LYS A 151 -5.87 -6.77 -10.38
C LYS A 151 -6.49 -6.21 -9.11
N ARG A 152 -7.69 -6.71 -8.75
CA ARG A 152 -8.45 -6.35 -7.53
C ARG A 152 -8.93 -4.89 -7.45
N TRP A 153 -8.83 -4.14 -8.54
CA TRP A 153 -9.55 -2.88 -8.69
C TRP A 153 -10.97 -3.15 -9.18
N THR A 154 -11.92 -2.38 -8.68
CA THR A 154 -13.34 -2.52 -9.03
C THR A 154 -13.94 -1.16 -9.34
N TRP A 155 -15.06 -1.15 -10.06
CA TRP A 155 -15.83 0.04 -10.38
C TRP A 155 -17.27 -0.13 -9.87
N LYS A 156 -18.06 0.95 -9.90
CA LYS A 156 -19.46 0.88 -9.48
C LYS A 156 -20.29 0.14 -10.53
N ALA A 157 -21.28 -0.64 -10.09
CA ALA A 157 -22.14 -1.44 -10.98
C ALA A 157 -22.80 -0.62 -12.11
N LYS A 158 -23.14 0.66 -11.84
CA LYS A 158 -23.69 1.58 -12.86
C LYS A 158 -22.76 1.79 -14.06
N ASP A 159 -21.47 1.56 -13.90
CA ASP A 159 -20.46 1.74 -14.94
C ASP A 159 -20.11 0.41 -15.63
N ASN A 160 -20.78 -0.71 -15.33
CA ASN A 160 -20.48 -2.03 -15.90
C ASN A 160 -20.51 -2.06 -17.44
N LYS A 161 -21.42 -1.31 -18.07
CA LYS A 161 -21.57 -1.25 -19.53
C LYS A 161 -20.62 -0.27 -20.22
N LYS A 162 -19.90 0.55 -19.45
CA LYS A 162 -18.96 1.52 -20.01
C LYS A 162 -17.64 0.85 -20.34
N ASN A 163 -16.94 1.38 -21.34
CA ASN A 163 -15.53 1.09 -21.52
C ASN A 163 -14.74 1.46 -20.25
N LYS A 164 -13.63 0.77 -20.00
CA LYS A 164 -12.71 1.08 -18.89
C LYS A 164 -11.44 1.62 -19.52
N PRO A 165 -11.13 2.91 -19.36
CA PRO A 165 -10.00 3.54 -20.04
C PRO A 165 -8.64 3.18 -19.40
N TYR A 166 -8.50 2.01 -18.76
CA TYR A 166 -7.39 1.67 -17.88
C TYR A 166 -6.70 0.39 -18.33
N TYR A 167 -5.38 0.44 -18.48
CA TYR A 167 -4.56 -0.71 -18.82
C TYR A 167 -3.21 -0.63 -18.12
N VAL A 168 -2.77 -1.75 -17.55
CA VAL A 168 -1.41 -1.86 -17.01
C VAL A 168 -0.45 -1.92 -18.19
N LYS A 169 0.60 -1.10 -18.13
CA LYS A 169 1.67 -1.01 -19.11
C LYS A 169 3.00 -1.26 -18.42
N GLU A 170 4.04 -1.50 -19.21
CA GLU A 170 5.39 -1.76 -18.72
C GLU A 170 6.38 -0.91 -19.51
N GLU A 171 7.28 -0.26 -18.79
CA GLU A 171 8.37 0.58 -19.32
C GLU A 171 9.59 0.29 -18.44
N ASP A 172 10.72 -0.08 -19.05
CA ASP A 172 11.98 -0.39 -18.35
C ASP A 172 11.87 -1.39 -17.18
N GLY A 173 11.00 -2.39 -17.33
CA GLY A 173 10.76 -3.43 -16.32
C GLY A 173 9.90 -2.98 -15.13
N ASN A 174 9.32 -1.78 -15.18
CA ASN A 174 8.40 -1.25 -14.18
C ASN A 174 6.98 -1.19 -14.75
N LYS A 175 6.02 -1.77 -14.03
CA LYS A 175 4.61 -1.76 -14.42
C LYS A 175 3.89 -0.58 -13.80
N TYR A 176 3.07 0.07 -14.60
CA TYR A 176 2.25 1.21 -14.18
C TYR A 176 0.86 1.14 -14.79
N LEU A 177 -0.06 1.95 -14.30
CA LEU A 177 -1.41 2.04 -14.86
C LEU A 177 -1.54 3.22 -15.81
N ALA A 178 -1.75 2.97 -17.10
CA ALA A 178 -2.14 3.99 -18.06
C ALA A 178 -3.67 4.19 -18.04
N ALA A 179 -4.11 5.44 -18.00
CA ALA A 179 -5.52 5.83 -18.05
C ALA A 179 -5.78 6.88 -19.15
N LYS A 180 -6.47 6.49 -20.23
CA LYS A 180 -6.79 7.39 -21.35
C LYS A 180 -8.31 7.50 -21.55
N ASP A 181 -8.90 8.52 -20.96
CA ASP A 181 -10.35 8.75 -20.96
C ASP A 181 -10.76 9.67 -22.11
N HIS A 182 -11.77 9.24 -22.87
CA HIS A 182 -12.44 9.96 -23.94
C HIS A 182 -13.88 10.33 -23.54
N GLY A 183 -14.14 10.46 -22.23
CA GLY A 183 -15.43 10.81 -21.65
C GLY A 183 -16.19 9.65 -21.01
N GLU A 184 -15.56 8.49 -20.78
CA GLU A 184 -16.18 7.38 -20.03
C GLU A 184 -16.44 7.77 -18.56
N SER A 185 -15.49 8.49 -17.96
CA SER A 185 -15.50 8.97 -16.57
C SER A 185 -15.83 7.83 -15.60
N VAL A 186 -15.02 6.77 -15.62
CA VAL A 186 -15.18 5.61 -14.74
C VAL A 186 -14.15 5.64 -13.63
N ILE A 187 -14.62 5.78 -12.39
CA ILE A 187 -13.76 5.64 -11.22
C ILE A 187 -13.50 4.16 -10.98
N ILE A 188 -12.22 3.78 -10.86
CA ILE A 188 -11.82 2.50 -10.30
C ILE A 188 -11.31 2.70 -8.87
N GLY A 189 -11.53 1.71 -8.01
CA GLY A 189 -11.11 1.76 -6.61
C GLY A 189 -10.66 0.41 -6.06
N LYS A 190 -9.77 0.49 -5.08
CA LYS A 190 -9.21 -0.65 -4.35
C LYS A 190 -9.49 -0.46 -2.86
N ASN A 191 -10.18 -1.44 -2.27
CA ASN A 191 -10.38 -1.46 -0.82
C ASN A 191 -9.06 -1.84 -0.15
N ILE A 192 -8.51 -0.91 0.63
CA ILE A 192 -7.26 -1.11 1.34
C ILE A 192 -7.29 -0.35 2.66
N LYS A 193 -6.91 -1.03 3.74
CA LYS A 193 -6.95 -0.51 5.09
C LYS A 193 -5.54 -0.41 5.67
N TRP A 194 -5.17 0.76 6.17
CA TRP A 194 -3.91 1.00 6.87
C TRP A 194 -4.14 1.82 8.13
N ASN A 195 -3.11 1.97 8.97
CA ASN A 195 -3.17 2.82 10.15
C ASN A 195 -2.75 4.25 9.78
N LEU A 196 -3.71 5.17 9.67
CA LEU A 196 -3.43 6.57 9.28
C LEU A 196 -2.64 7.34 10.33
N LYS A 197 -2.78 7.03 11.63
CA LYS A 197 -1.97 7.69 12.65
C LYS A 197 -0.49 7.30 12.56
N LYS A 198 -0.23 6.03 12.20
CA LYS A 198 1.13 5.50 12.08
C LYS A 198 1.76 5.85 10.72
N TYR A 199 0.95 5.89 9.67
CA TYR A 199 1.35 6.25 8.31
C TYR A 199 0.47 7.41 7.81
N PRO A 200 0.71 8.65 8.30
CA PRO A 200 -0.17 9.79 8.04
C PRO A 200 0.06 10.45 6.68
N TYR A 201 1.18 10.15 6.03
CA TYR A 201 1.52 10.68 4.73
C TYR A 201 1.11 9.72 3.63
N VAL A 202 0.72 10.26 2.49
CA VAL A 202 0.48 9.50 1.27
C VAL A 202 1.44 9.99 0.21
N SER A 203 1.93 9.06 -0.60
CA SER A 203 2.79 9.35 -1.74
C SER A 203 2.23 8.66 -2.98
N PHE A 204 2.42 9.26 -4.14
CA PHE A 204 2.07 8.66 -5.41
C PHE A 204 2.88 9.30 -6.53
N ARG A 205 3.06 8.53 -7.62
CA ARG A 205 3.61 9.03 -8.87
C ARG A 205 2.53 9.08 -9.94
N TRP A 206 2.57 10.13 -10.74
CA TRP A 206 1.85 10.13 -12.02
C TRP A 206 2.67 10.82 -13.10
N ARG A 207 2.34 10.52 -14.35
CA ARG A 207 2.85 11.19 -15.55
C ARG A 207 1.66 11.59 -16.39
N VAL A 208 1.42 12.89 -16.57
CA VAL A 208 0.30 13.38 -17.36
C VAL A 208 0.76 13.63 -18.79
N HIS A 209 0.03 13.11 -19.77
CA HIS A 209 0.33 13.25 -21.20
C HIS A 209 -0.60 14.23 -21.91
N LYS A 210 -1.89 14.24 -21.52
CA LYS A 210 -2.92 15.11 -22.08
C LYS A 210 -3.85 15.61 -21.00
N ILE A 211 -4.15 16.90 -21.07
CA ILE A 211 -5.01 17.62 -20.14
C ILE A 211 -6.33 17.95 -20.84
N PRO A 212 -7.48 17.84 -20.15
CA PRO A 212 -8.74 18.38 -20.65
C PRO A 212 -8.69 19.91 -20.64
N GLU A 213 -8.37 20.51 -21.78
CA GLU A 213 -8.13 21.96 -21.94
C GLU A 213 -9.28 22.80 -21.39
N GLY A 214 -8.96 23.79 -20.56
CA GLY A 214 -9.94 24.73 -19.98
C GLY A 214 -10.86 24.13 -18.91
N ALA A 215 -10.59 22.90 -18.45
CA ALA A 215 -11.26 22.32 -17.30
C ALA A 215 -10.98 23.12 -16.02
N ASP A 216 -11.96 23.13 -15.13
CA ASP A 216 -11.92 23.88 -13.87
C ASP A 216 -12.85 23.17 -12.87
N GLU A 217 -12.24 22.58 -11.84
CA GLU A 217 -12.90 21.74 -10.85
C GLU A 217 -13.97 22.47 -10.02
N ARG A 218 -14.01 23.81 -10.06
CA ARG A 218 -15.03 24.61 -9.36
C ARG A 218 -16.40 24.53 -10.03
N PHE A 219 -16.45 24.25 -11.33
CA PHE A 219 -17.68 24.35 -12.13
C PHE A 219 -18.19 22.98 -12.58
N ASN A 220 -19.49 22.72 -12.40
CA ASN A 220 -20.09 21.41 -12.67
C ASN A 220 -19.96 20.96 -14.14
N LYS A 221 -19.90 21.91 -15.07
CA LYS A 221 -19.76 21.63 -16.50
C LYS A 221 -18.32 21.45 -16.96
N LYS A 222 -17.33 21.67 -16.07
CA LYS A 222 -15.90 21.66 -16.39
C LYS A 222 -15.03 20.83 -15.43
N ILE A 223 -15.64 20.02 -14.57
CA ILE A 223 -14.95 19.25 -13.53
C ILE A 223 -14.26 17.99 -14.09
N ASP A 224 -13.27 18.21 -14.91
CA ASP A 224 -12.43 17.15 -15.46
C ASP A 224 -10.99 17.41 -15.03
N SER A 225 -10.28 16.35 -14.66
CA SER A 225 -8.88 16.44 -14.28
C SER A 225 -8.08 15.44 -15.11
N ALA A 226 -6.87 15.84 -15.51
CA ALA A 226 -6.01 14.98 -16.31
C ALA A 226 -5.63 13.70 -15.54
N ALA A 227 -5.41 13.86 -14.22
CA ALA A 227 -5.21 12.77 -13.29
C ALA A 227 -5.88 13.04 -11.94
N GLY A 228 -6.25 11.97 -11.25
CA GLY A 228 -6.98 12.04 -9.98
C GLY A 228 -6.77 10.82 -9.10
N ILE A 229 -6.31 11.02 -7.86
CA ILE A 229 -6.16 9.96 -6.85
C ILE A 229 -7.00 10.28 -5.62
N TYR A 230 -7.87 9.36 -5.25
CA TYR A 230 -8.73 9.44 -4.10
C TYR A 230 -8.11 8.68 -2.93
N PHE A 231 -8.07 9.30 -1.76
CA PHE A 231 -7.88 8.62 -0.49
C PHE A 231 -9.21 8.63 0.27
N VAL A 232 -9.80 7.45 0.45
CA VAL A 232 -11.11 7.27 1.07
C VAL A 232 -10.94 6.95 2.55
N PHE A 233 -11.32 7.87 3.43
CA PHE A 233 -11.09 7.77 4.86
C PHE A 233 -12.13 6.90 5.56
N LYS A 234 -13.41 7.06 5.22
CA LYS A 234 -14.52 6.26 5.76
C LYS A 234 -15.73 6.31 4.85
N LYS A 235 -16.72 5.47 5.14
CA LYS A 235 -18.05 5.53 4.54
C LYS A 235 -19.09 5.79 5.63
N LYS A 236 -19.69 6.98 5.65
CA LYS A 236 -20.86 7.30 6.49
C LYS A 236 -22.03 6.41 6.06
N LEU A 237 -22.78 5.90 7.04
CA LEU A 237 -23.91 4.97 6.83
C LEU A 237 -23.55 3.73 5.98
N GLY A 238 -22.26 3.39 5.88
CA GLY A 238 -21.77 2.25 5.09
C GLY A 238 -21.53 2.51 3.60
N PHE A 239 -22.08 3.58 3.01
CA PHE A 239 -22.00 3.82 1.56
C PHE A 239 -21.58 5.23 1.12
N ILE A 240 -21.70 6.26 1.97
CA ILE A 240 -21.35 7.64 1.60
C ILE A 240 -19.88 7.89 1.89
N PRO A 241 -19.00 8.01 0.88
CA PRO A 241 -17.56 8.16 1.12
C PRO A 241 -17.23 9.56 1.66
N GLU A 242 -16.28 9.62 2.57
CA GLU A 242 -15.48 10.82 2.83
C GLU A 242 -14.09 10.59 2.26
N SER A 243 -13.72 11.37 1.26
CA SER A 243 -12.46 11.23 0.55
C SER A 243 -11.87 12.57 0.18
N VAL A 244 -10.54 12.62 0.11
CA VAL A 244 -9.79 13.70 -0.54
C VAL A 244 -9.30 13.16 -1.88
N LYS A 245 -9.55 13.89 -2.97
CA LYS A 245 -9.06 13.63 -4.33
C LYS A 245 -7.94 14.63 -4.61
N TYR A 246 -6.72 14.15 -4.80
CA TYR A 246 -5.65 14.97 -5.36
C TYR A 246 -5.77 14.97 -6.88
N VAL A 247 -5.62 16.13 -7.52
CA VAL A 247 -5.83 16.29 -8.97
C VAL A 247 -4.67 17.01 -9.66
N TRP A 248 -4.43 16.65 -10.92
CA TRP A 248 -3.71 17.51 -11.86
C TRP A 248 -4.73 18.38 -12.59
N SER A 249 -4.76 19.67 -12.25
CA SER A 249 -5.74 20.62 -12.80
C SER A 249 -5.28 21.17 -14.15
N SER A 250 -6.24 21.58 -14.99
CA SER A 250 -5.94 22.30 -16.22
C SER A 250 -5.66 23.78 -15.99
N THR A 251 -6.29 24.37 -14.96
CA THR A 251 -6.35 25.85 -14.80
C THR A 251 -6.16 26.34 -13.38
N LEU A 252 -6.41 25.53 -12.35
CA LEU A 252 -6.37 25.98 -10.96
C LEU A 252 -4.94 25.96 -10.41
N PRO A 253 -4.55 26.93 -9.55
CA PRO A 253 -3.24 26.93 -8.92
C PRO A 253 -3.04 25.72 -7.99
N VAL A 254 -1.82 25.20 -7.95
CA VAL A 254 -1.40 24.18 -6.97
C VAL A 254 -1.67 24.69 -5.55
N GLY A 255 -2.18 23.81 -4.69
CA GLY A 255 -2.57 24.17 -3.33
C GLY A 255 -4.03 24.59 -3.16
N SER A 256 -4.76 24.81 -4.27
CA SER A 256 -6.19 25.08 -4.25
C SER A 256 -6.97 23.87 -3.77
N ALA A 257 -7.94 24.08 -2.89
CA ALA A 257 -8.85 23.05 -2.41
C ALA A 257 -10.31 23.48 -2.56
N MET A 258 -11.17 22.57 -2.98
CA MET A 258 -12.58 22.89 -3.18
C MET A 258 -13.48 21.69 -2.89
N LEU A 259 -14.70 21.99 -2.46
CA LEU A 259 -15.76 21.01 -2.29
C LEU A 259 -16.99 21.50 -3.03
N ARG A 260 -17.47 20.68 -3.95
CA ARG A 260 -18.73 20.95 -4.63
C ARG A 260 -19.92 20.55 -3.80
N SER A 261 -21.07 21.14 -4.12
CA SER A 261 -22.35 20.73 -3.55
C SER A 261 -22.69 19.26 -3.87
N GLY A 262 -23.31 18.59 -2.91
CA GLY A 262 -23.82 17.22 -3.04
C GLY A 262 -23.26 16.20 -2.06
N ILE A 263 -23.98 15.09 -1.92
CA ILE A 263 -23.67 14.03 -0.97
C ILE A 263 -22.51 13.16 -1.46
N GLY A 264 -21.54 12.93 -0.59
CA GLY A 264 -20.41 12.02 -0.85
C GLY A 264 -19.45 12.52 -1.93
N LYS A 265 -19.42 13.83 -2.21
CA LYS A 265 -18.44 14.45 -3.09
C LYS A 265 -17.08 14.51 -2.39
N PRO A 266 -15.98 14.22 -3.10
CA PRO A 266 -14.65 14.38 -2.53
C PRO A 266 -14.34 15.86 -2.32
N TRP A 267 -13.53 16.17 -1.32
CA TRP A 267 -12.72 17.39 -1.39
C TRP A 267 -11.66 17.21 -2.46
N MET A 268 -11.53 18.15 -3.38
CA MET A 268 -10.47 18.15 -4.39
C MET A 268 -9.35 19.06 -3.93
N VAL A 269 -8.10 18.62 -4.14
CA VAL A 269 -6.88 19.36 -3.81
C VAL A 269 -5.96 19.32 -5.02
N VAL A 270 -5.57 20.47 -5.53
CA VAL A 270 -4.71 20.57 -6.72
C VAL A 270 -3.27 20.25 -6.33
N ALA A 271 -2.75 19.14 -6.82
CA ALA A 271 -1.41 18.65 -6.56
C ALA A 271 -0.39 19.12 -7.60
N ASP A 272 -0.80 19.24 -8.85
CA ASP A 272 -0.05 19.89 -9.94
C ASP A 272 -1.03 20.53 -10.93
N SER A 273 -0.55 21.37 -11.85
CA SER A 273 -1.40 22.13 -12.77
C SER A 273 -0.73 22.48 -14.08
N GLY A 274 -1.53 22.59 -15.13
CA GLY A 274 -1.09 23.11 -16.42
C GLY A 274 -0.11 22.20 -17.15
N LYS A 275 0.55 22.75 -18.17
CA LYS A 275 1.27 21.97 -19.20
C LYS A 275 2.77 21.82 -18.97
N GLU A 276 3.31 22.48 -17.95
CA GLU A 276 4.76 22.63 -17.76
C GLU A 276 5.48 21.28 -17.67
N HIS A 277 4.88 20.30 -17.00
CA HIS A 277 5.52 19.03 -16.69
C HIS A 277 4.85 17.83 -17.40
N LEU A 278 4.28 18.04 -18.58
CA LEU A 278 3.69 16.94 -19.34
C LEU A 278 4.75 15.96 -19.84
N GLY A 279 4.42 14.66 -19.79
CA GLY A 279 5.32 13.58 -20.19
C GLY A 279 6.36 13.20 -19.13
N GLU A 280 6.36 13.85 -17.97
CA GLU A 280 7.33 13.59 -16.90
C GLU A 280 6.69 12.81 -15.74
N TRP A 281 7.40 11.80 -15.24
CA TRP A 281 7.05 11.15 -13.97
C TRP A 281 7.36 12.08 -12.81
N ARG A 282 6.36 12.38 -11.98
CA ARG A 282 6.51 13.22 -10.78
C ARG A 282 5.97 12.53 -9.56
N THR A 283 6.68 12.70 -8.44
CA THR A 283 6.29 12.16 -7.13
C THR A 283 5.70 13.26 -6.29
N TYR A 284 4.55 12.97 -5.67
CA TYR A 284 3.87 13.89 -4.76
C TYR A 284 3.75 13.22 -3.40
N VAL A 285 3.94 14.02 -2.36
CA VAL A 285 3.79 13.57 -0.98
C VAL A 285 2.92 14.57 -0.25
N PHE A 286 1.89 14.07 0.45
CA PHE A 286 1.00 14.91 1.24
C PHE A 286 0.68 14.26 2.59
N ASN A 287 0.50 15.08 3.61
CA ASN A 287 -0.03 14.65 4.90
C ASN A 287 -1.56 14.46 4.79
N ALA A 288 -1.98 13.21 4.56
CA ALA A 288 -3.39 12.85 4.43
C ALA A 288 -4.18 13.03 5.74
N TYR A 289 -3.53 12.87 6.90
CA TYR A 289 -4.15 13.14 8.19
C TYR A 289 -4.56 14.62 8.30
N GLU A 290 -3.63 15.53 8.02
CA GLU A 290 -3.88 16.97 8.02
C GLU A 290 -4.79 17.42 6.86
N ALA A 291 -4.72 16.76 5.70
CA ALA A 291 -5.66 17.01 4.61
C ALA A 291 -7.10 16.75 5.04
N TYR A 292 -7.37 15.65 5.74
CA TYR A 292 -8.70 15.40 6.30
C TYR A 292 -9.12 16.50 7.29
N ARG A 293 -8.24 16.90 8.22
CA ARG A 293 -8.53 17.95 9.20
C ARG A 293 -8.84 19.29 8.54
N LYS A 294 -8.04 19.69 7.55
CA LYS A 294 -8.23 20.92 6.78
C LYS A 294 -9.37 20.86 5.77
N THR A 295 -10.06 19.74 5.61
CA THR A 295 -11.18 19.64 4.65
C THR A 295 -12.49 19.33 5.36
N PHE A 296 -12.59 18.17 6.01
CA PHE A 296 -13.77 17.73 6.74
C PHE A 296 -13.85 18.25 8.17
N GLY A 297 -12.75 18.79 8.71
CA GLY A 297 -12.66 19.17 10.12
C GLY A 297 -12.54 17.96 11.06
N GLY A 298 -12.35 18.26 12.35
CA GLY A 298 -12.28 17.25 13.40
C GLY A 298 -11.10 16.28 13.24
N LYS A 299 -11.24 15.08 13.81
CA LYS A 299 -10.21 14.02 13.78
C LYS A 299 -10.54 12.98 12.70
N PRO A 300 -9.58 12.61 11.82
CA PRO A 300 -9.80 11.54 10.85
C PRO A 300 -10.00 10.18 11.53
N PRO A 301 -10.64 9.22 10.83
CA PRO A 301 -10.66 7.84 11.28
C PRO A 301 -9.25 7.25 11.29
N ASP A 302 -9.00 6.32 12.22
CA ASP A 302 -7.71 5.64 12.34
C ASP A 302 -7.40 4.73 11.14
N THR A 303 -8.44 4.31 10.41
CA THR A 303 -8.33 3.30 9.35
C THR A 303 -9.07 3.76 8.11
N PRO A 304 -8.37 4.44 7.19
CA PRO A 304 -8.82 4.64 5.83
C PRO A 304 -9.22 3.33 5.17
N VAL A 305 -10.12 3.41 4.19
CA VAL A 305 -10.83 2.24 3.65
C VAL A 305 -10.53 1.97 2.17
N GLY A 306 -9.85 2.87 1.48
CA GLY A 306 -9.43 2.59 0.11
C GLY A 306 -8.73 3.73 -0.59
N VAL A 307 -8.27 3.39 -1.80
CA VAL A 307 -7.77 4.33 -2.81
C VAL A 307 -8.63 4.25 -4.06
N GLY A 308 -8.70 5.34 -4.82
CA GLY A 308 -9.41 5.39 -6.11
C GLY A 308 -8.62 6.18 -7.14
N ILE A 309 -8.88 5.92 -8.42
CA ILE A 309 -8.23 6.59 -9.54
C ILE A 309 -9.30 7.09 -10.52
N LEU A 310 -9.08 8.28 -11.07
CA LEU A 310 -9.87 8.83 -12.17
C LEU A 310 -9.02 9.80 -13.02
N SER A 311 -8.89 9.48 -14.30
CA SER A 311 -8.71 10.48 -15.35
C SER A 311 -10.08 10.67 -16.02
N ASP A 312 -10.52 11.90 -16.21
CA ASP A 312 -11.85 12.20 -16.77
C ASP A 312 -11.82 13.37 -17.76
N ALA A 313 -12.58 13.24 -18.85
CA ALA A 313 -12.77 14.27 -19.87
C ALA A 313 -14.25 14.46 -20.28
N ASN A 314 -15.19 13.86 -19.55
CA ASN A 314 -16.59 13.81 -19.96
C ASN A 314 -17.33 15.15 -19.82
N SER A 315 -16.94 16.00 -18.88
CA SER A 315 -17.56 17.31 -18.68
C SER A 315 -17.18 18.27 -19.80
N MET A 316 -15.89 18.28 -20.14
CA MET A 316 -15.30 19.09 -21.19
C MET A 316 -15.73 18.64 -22.58
N ARG A 317 -16.15 17.39 -22.79
CA ARG A 317 -16.76 16.95 -24.05
C ARG A 317 -18.05 17.67 -24.44
N LYS A 318 -18.71 18.34 -23.49
CA LYS A 318 -19.84 19.24 -23.79
C LYS A 318 -19.40 20.57 -24.40
N VAL A 319 -18.13 20.93 -24.27
CA VAL A 319 -17.52 22.17 -24.76
C VAL A 319 -16.63 21.88 -25.97
N ASN A 320 -15.78 20.86 -25.88
CA ASN A 320 -14.89 20.38 -26.93
C ASN A 320 -15.03 18.86 -27.06
N LYS A 321 -15.64 18.38 -28.16
CA LYS A 321 -15.93 16.95 -28.37
C LYS A 321 -14.68 16.05 -28.36
N ASP A 322 -13.51 16.63 -28.64
CA ASP A 322 -12.21 15.96 -28.69
C ASP A 322 -11.44 16.05 -27.38
N ALA A 323 -12.08 16.50 -26.28
CA ALA A 323 -11.44 16.52 -24.96
C ALA A 323 -11.01 15.10 -24.53
N VAL A 324 -9.77 15.00 -24.06
CA VAL A 324 -9.13 13.77 -23.61
C VAL A 324 -8.35 14.06 -22.33
N ALA A 325 -8.40 13.12 -21.39
CA ALA A 325 -7.50 13.06 -20.25
C ALA A 325 -6.62 11.82 -20.40
N TYR A 326 -5.30 11.99 -20.36
CA TYR A 326 -4.38 10.87 -20.43
C TYR A 326 -3.29 11.03 -19.38
N ALA A 327 -3.23 10.06 -18.46
CA ALA A 327 -2.21 10.01 -17.43
C ALA A 327 -1.83 8.56 -17.07
N ASP A 328 -0.61 8.41 -16.60
CA ASP A 328 -0.08 7.18 -16.00
C ASP A 328 -0.01 7.33 -14.49
N TYR A 329 -0.20 6.24 -13.74
CA TYR A 329 -0.20 6.19 -12.28
C TYR A 329 0.71 5.09 -11.77
N ASP A 330 1.43 5.35 -10.69
CA ASP A 330 2.31 4.38 -10.06
C ASP A 330 2.63 4.71 -8.58
N ASP A 331 3.27 3.77 -7.88
CA ASP A 331 3.88 3.94 -6.55
C ASP A 331 2.98 4.62 -5.51
N ILE A 332 1.73 4.17 -5.38
CA ILE A 332 0.78 4.67 -4.39
C ILE A 332 1.14 4.07 -3.03
N ARG A 333 1.62 4.92 -2.11
CA ARG A 333 2.14 4.52 -0.80
C ARG A 333 1.50 5.30 0.35
N ALA A 334 1.50 4.69 1.54
CA ALA A 334 1.36 5.41 2.80
C ALA A 334 2.70 5.43 3.51
N LEU A 335 3.21 6.60 3.90
CA LEU A 335 4.54 6.76 4.51
C LEU A 335 4.40 7.04 6.01
N LYS A 336 5.34 6.50 6.79
CA LYS A 336 5.44 6.70 8.24
C LYS A 336 5.92 8.11 8.57
N HIS A 337 6.86 8.61 7.76
CA HIS A 337 7.49 9.91 7.91
C HIS A 337 7.67 10.56 6.54
N ALA A 338 7.39 11.86 6.46
CA ALA A 338 7.75 12.73 5.35
C ALA A 338 7.71 14.19 5.83
N ASP A 339 8.44 15.07 5.15
CA ASP A 339 8.29 16.51 5.31
C ASP A 339 7.35 17.05 4.23
N ALA A 340 6.05 16.96 4.50
CA ALA A 340 5.01 17.37 3.58
C ALA A 340 3.79 17.90 4.33
N ASP A 341 3.18 18.95 3.80
CA ASP A 341 1.89 19.43 4.28
C ASP A 341 0.72 18.72 3.59
N SER A 342 -0.50 19.16 3.85
CA SER A 342 -1.73 18.55 3.33
C SER A 342 -2.04 18.80 1.85
N GLY A 343 -1.26 19.64 1.17
CA GLY A 343 -1.57 20.21 -0.14
C GLY A 343 -2.69 21.27 -0.11
N VAL A 344 -3.28 21.55 1.05
CA VAL A 344 -4.38 22.53 1.19
C VAL A 344 -3.80 23.86 1.66
N LYS A 345 -3.71 24.81 0.72
CA LYS A 345 -3.19 26.17 0.92
C LYS A 345 -4.33 27.18 0.93
N GLU A 346 -5.23 27.08 -0.04
CA GLU A 346 -6.37 27.98 -0.19
C GLU A 346 -7.66 27.18 -0.43
N ARG A 347 -8.77 27.60 0.17
CA ARG A 347 -10.09 27.02 -0.12
C ARG A 347 -10.86 27.91 -1.09
N LEU A 348 -11.13 27.39 -2.27
CA LEU A 348 -11.91 28.08 -3.29
C LEU A 348 -13.40 27.72 -3.17
N LYS A 349 -14.26 28.68 -3.51
CA LYS A 349 -15.69 28.44 -3.68
C LYS A 349 -15.94 27.65 -4.96
N ALA A 350 -16.81 26.65 -4.90
CA ALA A 350 -17.23 25.84 -6.04
C ALA A 350 -18.77 25.71 -6.07
N GLU A 351 -19.31 25.34 -7.23
CA GLU A 351 -20.75 25.12 -7.46
C GLU A 351 -21.33 23.89 -6.73
#